data_AF-A0AAP7DJV9-F1
#
_entry.id   AF-A0AAP7DJV9-F1
#
_cell.length_a   1.000
_cell.length_b   1.000
_cell.length_c   1.000
_cell.angle_alpha   90.00
_cell.angle_beta   90.00
_cell.angle_gamma   90.00
#
_symmetry.space_group_name_H-M   'P 1'
#
loop_
_entity.id
_entity.type
_entity.pdbx_description
1 polymer ?
#
loop_
_entity_poly.entity_id
_entity_poly.type
_entity_poly.pdbx_seq_one_letter_code
_entity_poly.pdbx_strand_id
1 'polypeptide(L)'
;MSQSFTYLLFSTLDAAVVNALILKIYKQPLLRYKYKLLILSVALALCSFLLRTQINLPTWDLPLQYIILVFFYYSVLEYRLHYAAFIIGSGLSAYISIQMIVYYSLAALGVADQSVIFANTGYPVNSIQLCSFIICAAIAVLLRATGMGFSFIIVPPHDTFRIKYSEYSNRIVIISGVVSAITIFLTLVIIMSQNYILLMMLSLASFGIAYFLSDQGDDESVRESFEEYCKNLEEKQS
;
A
#
# COMPACT_ATOMS: atom_id res chain seq x y z
N MET A 1 27.69 -8.20 13.01
CA MET A 1 27.50 -8.40 11.55
C MET A 1 26.23 -9.17 11.19
N SER A 2 25.83 -10.22 11.93
CA SER A 2 24.62 -11.01 11.59
C SER A 2 23.31 -10.23 11.69
N GLN A 3 23.12 -9.38 12.70
CA GLN A 3 21.84 -8.69 12.91
C GLN A 3 21.49 -7.65 11.83
N SER A 4 22.47 -6.90 11.32
CA SER A 4 22.25 -5.94 10.23
C SER A 4 21.87 -6.63 8.92
N PHE A 5 22.48 -7.79 8.65
CA PHE A 5 22.14 -8.60 7.47
C PHE A 5 20.72 -9.18 7.58
N THR A 6 20.35 -9.74 8.73
CA THR A 6 18.99 -10.24 8.98
C THR A 6 17.96 -9.12 8.85
N TYR A 7 18.24 -7.94 9.41
CA TYR A 7 17.37 -6.77 9.27
C TYR A 7 17.16 -6.41 7.80
N LEU A 8 18.25 -6.22 7.03
CA LEU A 8 18.16 -5.84 5.61
C LEU A 8 17.42 -6.88 4.78
N LEU A 9 17.65 -8.17 5.04
CA LEU A 9 16.95 -9.25 4.34
C LEU A 9 15.44 -9.23 4.64
N PHE A 10 15.07 -9.14 5.92
CA PHE A 10 13.67 -9.12 6.34
C PHE A 10 12.97 -7.86 5.82
N SER A 11 13.59 -6.68 5.96
CA SER A 11 13.04 -5.42 5.44
C SER A 11 12.88 -5.43 3.92
N THR A 12 13.81 -6.06 3.18
CA THR A 12 13.69 -6.19 1.72
C THR A 12 12.54 -7.10 1.33
N LEU A 13 12.40 -8.26 2.00
CA LEU A 13 11.32 -9.20 1.74
C LEU A 13 9.96 -8.60 2.10
N ASP A 14 9.88 -7.94 3.25
CA ASP A 14 8.68 -7.24 3.70
C ASP A 14 8.25 -6.18 2.70
N ALA A 15 9.17 -5.29 2.29
CA ALA A 15 8.89 -4.29 1.25
C ALA A 15 8.46 -4.92 -0.08
N ALA A 16 9.04 -6.04 -0.48
CA ALA A 16 8.65 -6.74 -1.71
C ALA A 16 7.24 -7.34 -1.62
N VAL A 17 6.89 -7.94 -0.49
CA VAL A 17 5.56 -8.49 -0.23
C VAL A 17 4.51 -7.39 -0.14
N VAL A 18 4.81 -6.28 0.53
CA VAL A 18 3.92 -5.10 0.61
C VAL A 18 3.61 -4.57 -0.79
N ASN A 19 4.63 -4.41 -1.64
CA ASN A 19 4.42 -4.00 -3.04
C ASN A 19 3.59 -5.03 -3.82
N ALA A 20 3.81 -6.33 -3.59
CA ALA A 20 3.02 -7.38 -4.21
C ALA A 20 1.55 -7.32 -3.78
N LEU A 21 1.28 -7.11 -2.49
CA LEU A 21 -0.06 -6.93 -1.96
C LEU A 21 -0.75 -5.71 -2.57
N ILE A 22 -0.09 -4.54 -2.54
CA ILE A 22 -0.58 -3.27 -3.13
C ILE A 22 -1.01 -3.50 -4.59
N LEU A 23 -0.14 -4.08 -5.40
CA LEU A 23 -0.44 -4.32 -6.82
C LEU A 23 -1.57 -5.32 -7.01
N LYS A 24 -1.66 -6.34 -6.15
CA LYS A 24 -2.69 -7.38 -6.28
C LYS A 24 -4.07 -6.95 -5.83
N ILE A 25 -4.19 -6.05 -4.86
CA ILE A 25 -5.46 -5.42 -4.49
C ILE A 25 -6.11 -4.74 -5.72
N TYR A 26 -5.30 -4.12 -6.59
CA TYR A 26 -5.77 -3.40 -7.77
C TYR A 26 -5.54 -4.14 -9.10
N LYS A 27 -5.46 -5.48 -9.05
CA LYS A 27 -5.29 -6.36 -10.24
C LYS A 27 -4.13 -5.98 -11.17
N GLN A 28 -3.10 -5.30 -10.66
CA GLN A 28 -1.98 -4.82 -11.46
C GLN A 28 -0.97 -5.95 -11.80
N PRO A 29 -0.29 -5.87 -12.95
CA PRO A 29 0.58 -6.94 -13.44
C PRO A 29 1.95 -6.96 -12.73
N LEU A 30 2.00 -7.62 -11.55
CA LEU A 30 3.22 -7.78 -10.75
C LEU A 30 4.45 -8.27 -11.55
N LEU A 31 4.27 -9.29 -12.40
CA LEU A 31 5.38 -9.92 -13.12
C LEU A 31 6.03 -9.00 -14.15
N ARG A 32 5.28 -8.00 -14.66
CA ARG A 32 5.81 -7.00 -15.59
C ARG A 32 6.85 -6.10 -14.92
N TYR A 33 6.73 -5.88 -13.61
CA TYR A 33 7.54 -4.93 -12.86
C TYR A 33 8.50 -5.60 -11.86
N LYS A 34 8.63 -6.92 -11.86
CA LYS A 34 9.35 -7.68 -10.82
C LYS A 34 10.76 -7.15 -10.49
N TYR A 35 11.55 -6.78 -11.50
CA TYR A 35 12.92 -6.26 -11.28
C TYR A 35 12.90 -4.83 -10.76
N LYS A 36 12.02 -3.98 -11.31
CA LYS A 36 11.81 -2.60 -10.84
C LYS A 36 11.40 -2.58 -9.37
N LEU A 37 10.46 -3.45 -8.99
CA LEU A 37 9.98 -3.59 -7.61
C LEU A 37 11.04 -4.16 -6.68
N LEU A 38 11.83 -5.14 -7.12
CA LEU A 38 12.92 -5.68 -6.31
C LEU A 38 13.96 -4.60 -5.98
N ILE A 39 14.34 -3.78 -6.97
CA ILE A 39 15.27 -2.65 -6.76
C ILE A 39 14.66 -1.65 -5.78
N LEU A 40 13.37 -1.32 -5.92
CA LEU A 40 12.66 -0.46 -4.98
C LEU A 40 12.67 -1.03 -3.57
N SER A 41 12.39 -2.32 -3.39
CA SER A 41 12.39 -2.97 -2.07
C SER A 41 13.76 -2.90 -1.39
N VAL A 42 14.84 -3.12 -2.14
CA VAL A 42 16.21 -2.95 -1.62
C VAL A 42 16.47 -1.49 -1.24
N ALA A 43 16.07 -0.54 -2.07
CA ALA A 43 16.23 0.89 -1.78
C ALA A 43 15.44 1.33 -0.53
N LEU A 44 14.21 0.85 -0.37
CA LEU A 44 13.39 1.10 0.82
C LEU A 44 14.02 0.51 2.08
N ALA A 45 14.52 -0.73 2.01
CA ALA A 45 15.20 -1.38 3.14
C ALA A 45 16.47 -0.61 3.57
N LEU A 46 17.26 -0.15 2.61
CA LEU A 46 18.45 0.68 2.88
C LEU A 46 18.06 2.03 3.49
N CYS A 47 17.05 2.69 2.94
CA CYS A 47 16.56 3.97 3.45
C CYS A 47 16.05 3.85 4.91
N SER A 48 15.24 2.82 5.17
CA SER A 48 14.75 2.49 6.51
C SER A 48 15.90 2.20 7.47
N PHE A 49 16.89 1.40 7.06
CA PHE A 49 18.08 1.12 7.87
C PHE A 49 18.84 2.40 8.24
N LEU A 50 19.06 3.30 7.29
CA LEU A 50 19.75 4.58 7.53
C LEU A 50 18.95 5.47 8.51
N LEU A 51 17.64 5.59 8.31
CA LEU A 51 16.77 6.38 9.18
C LEU A 51 16.79 5.87 10.62
N ARG A 52 16.66 4.56 10.81
CA ARG A 52 16.54 3.96 12.15
C ARG A 52 17.86 3.83 12.88
N THR A 53 18.98 3.64 12.17
CA THR A 53 20.29 3.40 12.81
C THR A 53 21.20 4.62 12.84
N GLN A 54 21.25 5.40 11.76
CA GLN A 54 22.20 6.53 11.66
C GLN A 54 21.55 7.85 12.06
N ILE A 55 20.31 8.08 11.62
CA ILE A 55 19.58 9.34 11.86
C ILE A 55 18.78 9.29 13.17
N ASN A 56 18.49 8.08 13.69
CA ASN A 56 17.71 7.84 14.91
C ASN A 56 16.31 8.48 14.88
N LEU A 57 15.66 8.48 13.71
CA LEU A 57 14.30 8.97 13.49
C LEU A 57 13.36 7.86 12.95
N PRO A 58 13.09 6.79 13.73
CA PRO A 58 12.27 5.68 13.27
C PRO A 58 10.81 6.06 12.99
N THR A 59 10.29 7.14 13.60
CA THR A 59 8.93 7.64 13.38
C THR A 59 8.70 8.20 11.97
N TRP A 60 9.76 8.66 11.30
CA TRP A 60 9.71 9.20 9.94
C TRP A 60 9.82 8.14 8.85
N ASP A 61 10.10 6.89 9.22
CA ASP A 61 10.31 5.79 8.27
C ASP A 61 9.07 5.57 7.39
N LEU A 62 7.89 5.38 7.99
CA LEU A 62 6.67 5.12 7.23
C LEU A 62 6.25 6.29 6.31
N PRO A 63 6.20 7.57 6.76
CA PRO A 63 5.92 8.68 5.84
C PRO A 63 6.94 8.82 4.71
N LEU A 64 8.23 8.62 4.98
CA LEU A 64 9.24 8.70 3.93
C LEU A 64 9.09 7.55 2.93
N GLN A 65 8.83 6.32 3.40
CA GLN A 65 8.55 5.18 2.53
C GLN A 65 7.32 5.43 1.67
N TYR A 66 6.26 6.02 2.21
CA TYR A 66 5.08 6.42 1.44
C TYR A 66 5.46 7.39 0.31
N ILE A 67 6.20 8.46 0.61
CA ILE A 67 6.65 9.43 -0.40
C ILE A 67 7.47 8.73 -1.49
N ILE A 68 8.44 7.90 -1.10
CA ILE A 68 9.30 7.17 -2.06
C ILE A 68 8.46 6.25 -2.94
N LEU A 69 7.51 5.49 -2.37
CA LEU A 69 6.60 4.63 -3.12
C LEU A 69 5.76 5.44 -4.12
N VAL A 70 5.19 6.57 -3.69
CA VAL A 70 4.33 7.42 -4.53
C VAL A 70 5.10 7.95 -5.72
N PHE A 71 6.30 8.51 -5.49
CA PHE A 71 7.17 8.98 -6.56
C PHE A 71 7.65 7.84 -7.46
N PHE A 72 7.92 6.66 -6.92
CA PHE A 72 8.31 5.51 -7.74
C PHE A 72 7.17 5.05 -8.67
N TYR A 73 5.95 4.92 -8.14
CA TYR A 73 4.80 4.55 -8.95
C TYR A 73 4.49 5.61 -10.01
N TYR A 74 4.63 6.89 -9.65
CA TYR A 74 4.46 7.99 -10.59
C TYR A 74 5.52 8.01 -11.70
N SER A 75 6.81 8.04 -11.33
CA SER A 75 7.90 8.30 -12.28
C SER A 75 8.44 7.06 -12.99
N VAL A 76 8.41 5.88 -12.34
CA VAL A 76 9.06 4.65 -12.87
C VAL A 76 8.05 3.66 -13.43
N LEU A 77 6.85 3.62 -12.85
CA LEU A 77 5.74 2.78 -13.31
C LEU A 77 4.70 3.57 -14.11
N GLU A 78 4.86 4.89 -14.23
CA GLU A 78 4.03 5.75 -15.08
C GLU A 78 2.54 5.74 -14.69
N TYR A 79 2.27 5.61 -13.38
CA TYR A 79 0.95 5.87 -12.83
C TYR A 79 0.70 7.38 -12.74
N ARG A 80 -0.56 7.84 -12.84
CA ARG A 80 -0.88 9.23 -12.46
C ARG A 80 -0.69 9.40 -10.95
N LEU A 81 -0.28 10.60 -10.54
CA LEU A 81 0.07 10.87 -9.14
C LEU A 81 -1.07 10.55 -8.16
N HIS A 82 -2.32 10.90 -8.49
CA HIS A 82 -3.48 10.61 -7.64
C HIS A 82 -3.78 9.10 -7.54
N TYR A 83 -3.69 8.36 -8.65
CA TYR A 83 -3.82 6.90 -8.62
C TYR A 83 -2.70 6.26 -7.79
N ALA A 84 -1.45 6.70 -7.97
CA ALA A 84 -0.32 6.22 -7.18
C ALA A 84 -0.55 6.48 -5.68
N ALA A 85 -0.89 7.71 -5.30
CA ALA A 85 -1.15 8.10 -3.92
C ALA A 85 -2.28 7.27 -3.28
N PHE A 86 -3.36 7.04 -4.02
CA PHE A 86 -4.49 6.22 -3.58
C PHE A 86 -4.12 4.74 -3.42
N ILE A 87 -3.56 4.11 -4.46
CA ILE A 87 -3.18 2.69 -4.47
C ILE A 87 -2.20 2.37 -3.34
N ILE A 88 -1.19 3.22 -3.18
CA ILE A 88 -0.17 3.01 -2.16
C ILE A 88 -0.76 3.27 -0.78
N GLY A 89 -1.54 4.33 -0.62
CA GLY A 89 -2.15 4.68 0.65
C GLY A 89 -3.09 3.59 1.16
N SER A 90 -3.98 3.09 0.31
CA SER A 90 -4.90 2.00 0.66
C SER A 90 -4.18 0.69 0.95
N GLY A 91 -3.19 0.31 0.15
CA GLY A 91 -2.45 -0.93 0.36
C GLY A 91 -1.51 -0.88 1.57
N LEU A 92 -0.94 0.29 1.90
CA LEU A 92 -0.24 0.48 3.18
C LEU A 92 -1.21 0.42 4.37
N SER A 93 -2.40 1.03 4.28
CA SER A 93 -3.43 0.91 5.32
C SER A 93 -3.86 -0.56 5.52
N ALA A 94 -3.96 -1.33 4.44
CA ALA A 94 -4.22 -2.78 4.50
C ALA A 94 -3.10 -3.51 5.24
N TYR A 95 -1.85 -3.24 4.86
CA TYR A 95 -0.67 -3.85 5.48
C TYR A 95 -0.56 -3.52 6.96
N ILE A 96 -0.70 -2.24 7.34
CA ILE A 96 -0.66 -1.79 8.74
C ILE A 96 -1.77 -2.49 9.54
N SER A 97 -2.97 -2.63 8.97
CA SER A 97 -4.06 -3.34 9.63
C SER A 97 -3.71 -4.80 9.90
N ILE A 98 -3.15 -5.51 8.91
CA ILE A 98 -2.68 -6.89 9.08
C ILE A 98 -1.59 -6.96 10.16
N GLN A 99 -0.60 -6.07 10.10
CA GLN A 99 0.50 -6.03 11.06
C GLN A 99 0.01 -5.77 12.48
N MET A 100 -0.97 -4.89 12.66
CA MET A 100 -1.57 -4.61 13.97
C MET A 100 -2.38 -5.80 14.50
N ILE A 101 -3.13 -6.49 13.65
CA ILE A 101 -3.85 -7.73 14.03
C ILE A 101 -2.84 -8.79 14.50
N VAL A 102 -1.74 -8.96 13.77
CA VAL A 102 -0.65 -9.88 14.15
C VAL A 102 -0.01 -9.48 15.47
N TYR A 103 0.31 -8.20 15.66
CA TYR A 103 0.86 -7.66 16.90
C TYR A 103 -0.04 -7.99 18.09
N TYR A 104 -1.34 -7.67 18.01
CA TYR A 104 -2.27 -7.92 19.11
C TYR A 104 -2.46 -9.42 19.38
N SER A 105 -2.43 -10.25 18.33
CA SER A 105 -2.49 -11.71 18.47
C SER A 105 -1.27 -12.27 19.21
N LEU A 106 -0.05 -11.82 18.86
CA LEU A 106 1.18 -12.24 19.53
C LEU A 106 1.30 -11.65 20.95
N ALA A 107 0.79 -10.43 21.17
CA ALA A 107 0.73 -9.83 22.49
C ALA A 107 -0.21 -10.60 23.42
N ALA A 108 -1.36 -11.08 22.92
CA ALA A 108 -2.28 -11.92 23.68
C ALA A 108 -1.66 -13.28 24.09
N LEU A 109 -0.70 -13.78 23.29
CA LEU A 109 0.06 -15.00 23.60
C LEU A 109 1.27 -14.74 24.52
N GLY A 110 1.53 -13.50 24.93
CA GLY A 110 2.68 -13.14 25.76
C GLY A 110 4.02 -13.11 25.01
N VAL A 111 4.00 -13.15 23.67
CA VAL A 111 5.22 -13.15 22.82
C VAL A 111 5.72 -11.73 22.55
N ALA A 112 4.81 -10.75 22.52
CA ALA A 112 5.13 -9.35 22.26
C ALA A 112 4.59 -8.45 23.38
N ASP A 113 5.33 -7.39 23.70
CA ASP A 113 4.88 -6.31 24.58
C ASP A 113 4.96 -4.96 23.84
N GLN A 114 4.56 -3.87 24.51
CA GLN A 114 4.60 -2.53 23.91
C GLN A 114 6.03 -2.06 23.60
N SER A 115 7.06 -2.62 24.24
CA SER A 115 8.45 -2.23 24.00
C SER A 115 8.95 -2.67 22.62
N VAL A 116 8.34 -3.72 22.06
CA VAL A 116 8.65 -4.27 20.72
C VAL A 116 8.45 -3.25 19.60
N ILE A 117 7.57 -2.26 19.79
CA ILE A 117 7.21 -1.29 18.74
C ILE A 117 8.35 -0.32 18.45
N PHE A 118 9.14 0.03 19.47
CA PHE A 118 10.34 0.84 19.30
C PHE A 118 11.61 0.01 19.12
N ALA A 119 11.51 -1.31 19.26
CA ALA A 119 12.63 -2.20 19.06
C ALA A 119 12.90 -2.38 17.55
N ASN A 120 14.14 -2.12 17.14
CA ASN A 120 14.56 -2.31 15.75
C ASN A 120 14.92 -3.77 15.43
N THR A 121 15.24 -4.55 16.46
CA THR A 121 15.66 -5.95 16.33
C THR A 121 15.22 -6.73 17.56
N GLY A 122 15.04 -8.04 17.40
CA GLY A 122 14.68 -8.92 18.50
C GLY A 122 13.72 -10.01 18.04
N TYR A 123 13.65 -11.09 18.81
CA TYR A 123 12.76 -12.21 18.51
C TYR A 123 11.29 -11.78 18.33
N PRO A 124 10.71 -10.91 19.17
CA PRO A 124 9.32 -10.47 18.99
C PRO A 124 9.11 -9.65 17.71
N VAL A 125 10.04 -8.73 17.38
CA VAL A 125 9.99 -7.90 16.16
C VAL A 125 10.01 -8.78 14.91
N ASN A 126 10.97 -9.72 14.87
CA ASN A 126 11.13 -10.62 13.73
C ASN A 126 9.91 -11.54 13.58
N SER A 127 9.29 -11.95 14.69
CA SER A 127 8.07 -12.78 14.68
C SER A 127 6.88 -12.03 14.10
N ILE A 128 6.67 -10.77 14.52
CA ILE A 128 5.61 -9.91 13.96
C ILE A 128 5.83 -9.71 12.46
N GLN A 129 7.04 -9.36 12.03
CA GLN A 129 7.37 -9.18 10.62
C GLN A 129 7.11 -10.47 9.82
N LEU A 130 7.62 -11.61 10.31
CA LEU A 130 7.47 -12.91 9.66
C LEU A 130 6.00 -13.29 9.45
N CYS A 131 5.19 -13.22 10.51
CA CYS A 131 3.77 -13.50 10.42
C CYS A 131 3.04 -12.52 9.48
N SER A 132 3.38 -11.22 9.56
CA SER A 132 2.74 -10.19 8.74
C SER A 132 3.02 -10.39 7.26
N PHE A 133 4.27 -10.59 6.85
CA PHE A 133 4.57 -10.79 5.43
C PHE A 133 4.07 -12.15 4.92
N ILE A 134 4.03 -13.21 5.75
CA ILE A 134 3.42 -14.50 5.34
C ILE A 134 1.93 -14.31 5.04
N ILE A 135 1.19 -13.62 5.92
CA ILE A 135 -0.24 -13.35 5.71
C ILE A 135 -0.44 -12.47 4.47
N CYS A 136 0.35 -11.42 4.31
CA CYS A 136 0.26 -10.55 3.14
C CYS A 136 0.58 -11.29 1.83
N ALA A 137 1.59 -12.16 1.83
CA ALA A 137 1.92 -13.00 0.68
C ALA A 137 0.78 -13.98 0.37
N ALA A 138 0.17 -14.61 1.39
CA ALA A 138 -0.97 -15.49 1.23
C ALA A 138 -2.18 -14.75 0.61
N ILE A 139 -2.49 -13.55 1.09
CA ILE A 139 -3.55 -12.70 0.53
C ILE A 139 -3.24 -12.32 -0.92
N ALA A 140 -2.00 -11.90 -1.22
CA ALA A 140 -1.61 -11.55 -2.58
C ALA A 140 -1.70 -12.74 -3.56
N VAL A 141 -1.35 -13.95 -3.10
CA VAL A 141 -1.51 -15.19 -3.87
C VAL A 141 -2.99 -15.54 -4.06
N LEU A 142 -3.81 -15.40 -3.01
CA LEU A 142 -5.25 -15.62 -3.07
C LEU A 142 -5.90 -14.69 -4.10
N LEU A 143 -5.66 -13.38 -4.02
CA LEU A 143 -6.17 -12.39 -4.96
C LEU A 143 -5.78 -12.71 -6.41
N ARG A 144 -4.54 -13.18 -6.61
CA ARG A 144 -4.08 -13.63 -7.93
C ARG A 144 -4.83 -14.88 -8.41
N ALA A 145 -5.04 -15.86 -7.55
CA ALA A 145 -5.64 -17.13 -7.90
C ALA A 145 -7.14 -17.01 -8.18
N THR A 146 -7.84 -16.17 -7.41
CA THR A 146 -9.29 -15.95 -7.55
C THR A 146 -9.64 -14.87 -8.56
N GLY A 147 -8.67 -14.06 -8.99
CA GLY A 147 -8.92 -12.89 -9.81
C GLY A 147 -9.71 -11.81 -9.08
N MET A 148 -9.79 -11.86 -7.75
CA MET A 148 -10.43 -10.83 -6.92
C MET A 148 -9.53 -9.59 -6.83
N GLY A 149 -10.17 -8.44 -6.58
CA GLY A 149 -9.53 -7.13 -6.52
C GLY A 149 -10.22 -6.13 -7.46
N PHE A 150 -9.75 -4.90 -7.43
CA PHE A 150 -10.36 -3.77 -8.14
C PHE A 150 -9.69 -3.53 -9.50
N SER A 151 -10.48 -3.19 -10.52
CA SER A 151 -10.01 -3.04 -11.91
C SER A 151 -10.22 -1.64 -12.51
N PHE A 152 -10.89 -0.72 -11.81
CA PHE A 152 -11.16 0.63 -12.27
C PHE A 152 -9.90 1.45 -12.55
N ILE A 153 -8.76 1.05 -11.95
CA ILE A 153 -7.46 1.63 -12.26
C ILE A 153 -6.85 0.89 -13.43
N ILE A 154 -6.87 1.54 -14.59
CA ILE A 154 -6.29 1.04 -15.82
C ILE A 154 -4.78 0.77 -15.61
N VAL A 155 -4.29 -0.28 -16.26
CA VAL A 155 -2.87 -0.63 -16.21
C VAL A 155 -2.05 0.44 -16.94
N PRO A 156 -0.95 0.97 -16.37
CA PRO A 156 -0.13 1.98 -17.03
C PRO A 156 0.54 1.44 -18.31
N PRO A 157 0.96 2.33 -19.24
CA PRO A 157 1.23 3.77 -19.04
C PRO A 157 -0.01 4.66 -19.06
N HIS A 158 -0.09 5.61 -18.14
CA HIS A 158 -1.12 6.66 -18.18
C HIS A 158 -0.60 7.91 -18.90
N ASP A 159 -1.42 8.54 -19.73
CA ASP A 159 -1.13 9.89 -20.23
C ASP A 159 -1.25 10.89 -19.07
N THR A 160 -0.10 11.49 -18.72
CA THR A 160 0.05 12.44 -17.61
C THR A 160 -0.45 13.84 -17.96
N PHE A 161 -0.57 14.18 -19.24
CA PHE A 161 -0.86 15.56 -19.68
C PHE A 161 -2.32 15.76 -20.12
N ARG A 162 -3.01 14.71 -20.56
CA ARG A 162 -4.44 14.77 -20.94
C ARG A 162 -5.32 14.32 -19.78
N ILE A 163 -5.54 15.21 -18.81
CA ILE A 163 -6.37 14.90 -17.63
C ILE A 163 -7.65 15.73 -17.66
N LYS A 164 -8.81 15.04 -17.66
CA LYS A 164 -10.11 15.64 -17.38
C LYS A 164 -10.38 15.57 -15.87
N TYR A 165 -9.81 16.49 -15.12
CA TYR A 165 -9.98 16.59 -13.65
C TYR A 165 -11.43 16.87 -13.22
N SER A 166 -12.33 17.23 -14.15
CA SER A 166 -13.75 17.43 -13.86
C SER A 166 -14.56 16.14 -13.81
N GLU A 167 -14.00 15.03 -14.30
CA GLU A 167 -14.68 13.73 -14.34
C GLU A 167 -14.82 13.18 -12.92
N TYR A 168 -16.01 12.67 -12.59
CA TYR A 168 -16.39 12.30 -11.23
C TYR A 168 -15.47 11.20 -10.67
N SER A 169 -15.14 10.20 -11.49
CA SER A 169 -14.19 9.12 -11.17
C SER A 169 -12.81 9.67 -10.76
N ASN A 170 -12.27 10.63 -11.52
CA ASN A 170 -10.99 11.27 -11.19
C ASN A 170 -11.06 12.09 -9.89
N ARG A 171 -12.19 12.77 -9.61
CA ARG A 171 -12.37 13.54 -8.37
C ARG A 171 -12.39 12.66 -7.14
N ILE A 172 -13.10 11.52 -7.19
CA ILE A 172 -13.13 10.56 -6.08
C ILE A 172 -11.71 10.09 -5.76
N VAL A 173 -10.93 9.75 -6.79
CA VAL A 173 -9.57 9.24 -6.61
C VAL A 173 -8.61 10.31 -6.08
N ILE A 174 -8.79 11.58 -6.48
CA ILE A 174 -7.99 12.68 -5.94
C ILE A 174 -8.30 12.89 -4.46
N ILE A 175 -9.58 12.96 -4.10
CA ILE A 175 -10.00 13.15 -2.71
C ILE A 175 -9.49 11.96 -1.87
N SER A 176 -9.65 10.74 -2.36
CA SER A 176 -9.20 9.54 -1.65
C SER A 176 -7.68 9.44 -1.54
N GLY A 177 -6.94 9.89 -2.56
CA GLY A 177 -5.48 10.01 -2.52
C GLY A 177 -5.02 11.00 -1.45
N VAL A 178 -5.67 12.17 -1.35
CA VAL A 178 -5.39 13.17 -0.30
C VAL A 178 -5.72 12.64 1.09
N VAL A 179 -6.90 12.03 1.26
CA VAL A 179 -7.31 11.41 2.53
C VAL A 179 -6.34 10.32 2.95
N SER A 180 -5.89 9.48 2.00
CA SER A 180 -4.93 8.41 2.27
C SER A 180 -3.57 8.98 2.67
N ALA A 181 -3.08 10.01 1.99
CA ALA A 181 -1.85 10.69 2.37
C ALA A 181 -1.94 11.26 3.80
N ILE A 182 -3.01 12.00 4.10
CA ILE A 182 -3.26 12.55 5.45
C ILE A 182 -3.29 11.43 6.49
N THR A 183 -3.95 10.31 6.20
CA THR A 183 -4.01 9.15 7.09
C THR A 183 -2.61 8.62 7.39
N ILE A 184 -1.77 8.44 6.37
CA ILE A 184 -0.39 7.98 6.55
C ILE A 184 0.41 8.96 7.41
N PHE A 185 0.28 10.28 7.21
CA PHE A 185 0.96 11.25 8.08
C PHE A 185 0.39 11.25 9.51
N LEU A 186 -0.91 11.03 9.69
CA LEU A 186 -1.52 10.88 11.01
C LEU A 186 -0.99 9.65 11.76
N THR A 187 -0.60 8.58 11.07
CA THR A 187 0.02 7.42 11.72
C THR A 187 1.29 7.79 12.49
N LEU A 188 2.08 8.75 12.00
CA LEU A 188 3.26 9.26 12.71
C LEU A 188 2.86 9.84 14.07
N VAL A 189 1.83 10.70 14.10
CA VAL A 189 1.34 11.34 15.32
C VAL A 189 0.82 10.29 16.32
N ILE A 190 0.14 9.26 15.83
CA ILE A 190 -0.41 8.19 16.68
C ILE A 190 0.69 7.28 17.24
N ILE A 191 1.72 6.97 16.44
CA ILE A 191 2.89 6.23 16.93
C ILE A 191 3.56 7.01 18.05
N MET A 192 3.68 8.34 17.93
CA MET A 192 4.22 9.20 18.98
C MET A 192 3.35 9.25 20.25
N SER A 193 2.03 9.09 20.13
CA SER A 193 1.11 9.04 21.27
C SER A 193 1.01 7.66 21.93
N GLN A 194 1.70 6.65 21.39
CA GLN A 194 1.71 5.25 21.84
C GLN A 194 0.29 4.62 21.89
N ASN A 195 -0.68 5.19 21.18
CA ASN A 195 -2.05 4.70 21.15
C ASN A 195 -2.27 3.73 19.98
N TYR A 196 -1.81 2.49 20.15
CA TYR A 196 -1.81 1.48 19.09
C TYR A 196 -3.21 0.98 18.73
N ILE A 197 -4.18 1.09 19.64
CA ILE A 197 -5.57 0.74 19.36
C ILE A 197 -6.12 1.76 18.35
N LEU A 198 -5.84 3.05 18.57
CA LEU A 198 -6.21 4.11 17.64
C LEU A 198 -5.53 3.91 16.27
N LEU A 199 -4.26 3.46 16.24
CA LEU A 199 -3.56 3.16 14.99
C LEU A 199 -4.28 2.07 14.19
N MET A 200 -4.63 0.96 14.87
CA MET A 200 -5.38 -0.15 14.26
C MET A 200 -6.77 0.30 13.76
N MET A 201 -7.50 1.07 14.58
CA MET A 201 -8.81 1.59 14.19
C MET A 201 -8.71 2.53 12.97
N LEU A 202 -7.71 3.41 12.95
CA LEU A 202 -7.49 4.33 11.83
C LEU A 202 -7.10 3.58 10.56
N SER A 203 -6.19 2.60 10.64
CA SER A 203 -5.76 1.84 9.47
C SER A 203 -6.90 1.00 8.89
N LEU A 204 -7.72 0.38 9.74
CA LEU A 204 -8.90 -0.38 9.32
C LEU A 204 -9.96 0.54 8.69
N ALA A 205 -10.24 1.69 9.31
CA ALA A 205 -11.18 2.66 8.78
C ALA A 205 -10.70 3.22 7.43
N SER A 206 -9.42 3.58 7.31
CA SER A 206 -8.81 4.07 6.08
C SER A 206 -8.88 3.02 4.97
N PHE A 207 -8.53 1.76 5.27
CA PHE A 207 -8.65 0.67 4.31
C PHE A 207 -10.10 0.40 3.93
N GLY A 208 -11.04 0.42 4.88
CA GLY A 208 -12.48 0.24 4.62
C GLY A 208 -13.08 1.33 3.74
N ILE A 209 -12.70 2.60 3.97
CA ILE A 209 -13.10 3.72 3.10
C ILE A 209 -12.51 3.53 1.69
N ALA A 210 -11.22 3.19 1.60
CA ALA A 210 -10.58 2.94 0.30
C ALA A 210 -11.22 1.76 -0.43
N TYR A 211 -11.61 0.69 0.27
CA TYR A 211 -12.34 -0.44 -0.28
C TYR A 211 -13.68 0.01 -0.84
N PHE A 212 -14.48 0.73 -0.05
CA PHE A 212 -15.80 1.24 -0.48
C PHE A 212 -15.70 2.16 -1.71
N LEU A 213 -14.72 3.07 -1.72
CA LEU A 213 -14.50 3.95 -2.87
C LEU A 213 -13.99 3.19 -4.10
N SER A 214 -13.23 2.11 -3.91
CA SER A 214 -12.77 1.26 -5.00
C SER A 214 -13.91 0.46 -5.62
N ASP A 215 -14.85 0.00 -4.80
CA ASP A 215 -16.08 -0.70 -5.23
C ASP A 215 -16.96 0.23 -6.09
N GLN A 216 -17.21 1.45 -5.61
CA GLN A 216 -17.90 2.47 -6.40
C GLN A 216 -17.17 2.82 -7.71
N GLY A 217 -15.84 2.89 -7.67
CA GLY A 217 -15.03 3.16 -8.86
C GLY A 217 -15.14 2.04 -9.91
N ASP A 218 -15.19 0.77 -9.48
CA ASP A 218 -15.39 -0.38 -10.37
C ASP A 218 -16.76 -0.31 -11.05
N ASP A 219 -17.84 -0.07 -10.30
CA ASP A 219 -19.20 0.04 -10.84
C ASP A 219 -19.33 1.17 -11.88
N GLU A 220 -18.78 2.35 -11.58
CA GLU A 220 -18.80 3.50 -12.50
C GLU A 220 -18.02 3.20 -13.78
N SER A 221 -16.84 2.57 -13.67
CA SER A 221 -16.01 2.23 -14.83
C SER A 221 -16.68 1.23 -15.78
N VAL A 222 -17.47 0.29 -15.24
CA VAL A 222 -18.28 -0.63 -16.03
C VAL A 222 -19.40 0.11 -16.74
N ARG A 223 -20.05 1.08 -16.07
CA ARG A 223 -21.12 1.88 -16.66
C ARG A 223 -20.60 2.74 -17.82
N GLU A 224 -19.49 3.45 -17.63
CA GLU A 224 -18.86 4.29 -18.67
C GLU A 224 -18.48 3.44 -19.91
N SER A 225 -17.90 2.26 -19.69
CA SER A 225 -17.53 1.34 -20.78
C SER A 225 -18.75 0.84 -21.56
N PHE A 226 -19.87 0.61 -20.88
CA PHE A 226 -21.12 0.17 -21.51
C PHE A 226 -21.78 1.31 -22.31
N GLU A 227 -21.81 2.53 -21.75
CA GLU A 227 -22.32 3.72 -22.44
C GLU A 227 -21.52 4.02 -23.72
N GLU A 228 -20.19 3.92 -23.67
CA GLU A 228 -19.31 4.09 -24.83
C GLU A 228 -19.54 3.00 -25.89
N TYR A 229 -19.77 1.75 -25.47
CA TYR A 229 -20.11 0.66 -26.39
C TYR A 229 -21.45 0.92 -27.10
N CYS A 230 -22.49 1.34 -26.38
CA CYS A 230 -23.79 1.67 -26.95
C CYS A 230 -23.70 2.81 -27.96
N LYS A 231 -22.99 3.89 -27.61
CA LYS A 231 -22.79 5.04 -28.51
C LYS A 231 -22.07 4.65 -29.81
N ASN A 232 -21.03 3.82 -29.71
CA ASN A 232 -20.30 3.32 -30.87
C ASN A 232 -21.16 2.40 -31.77
N LEU A 233 -22.18 1.74 -31.23
CA LEU A 233 -23.14 0.97 -32.03
C LEU A 233 -24.11 1.89 -32.77
N GLU A 234 -24.59 2.96 -32.12
CA GLU A 234 -25.47 3.95 -32.75
C GLU A 234 -24.76 4.68 -33.90
N GLU A 235 -23.50 5.10 -33.71
CA GLU A 235 -22.69 5.75 -34.76
C GLU A 235 -22.37 4.83 -35.95
N LYS A 236 -22.32 3.50 -35.75
CA LYS A 236 -22.14 2.53 -36.84
C LYS A 236 -23.41 2.23 -37.62
N GLN A 237 -24.58 2.57 -37.07
CA GLN A 237 -25.88 2.35 -37.70
C GLN A 237 -26.42 3.60 -38.42
N SER A 238 -25.83 4.78 -38.19
CA SER A 238 -26.09 6.03 -38.92
C SER A 238 -25.22 6.19 -40.17
#